data_AF-E9IXG9-F1
#
_entry.id   AF-E9IXG9-F1
#
_cell.length_a   1.000
_cell.length_b   1.000
_cell.length_c   1.000
_cell.angle_alpha   90.00
_cell.angle_beta   90.00
_cell.angle_gamma   90.00
#
_symmetry.space_group_name_H-M   'P 1'
#
loop_
_entity.id
_entity.type
_entity.pdbx_description
1 polymer ?
#
loop_
_entity_poly.entity_id
_entity_poly.type
_entity_poly.pdbx_seq_one_letter_code
_entity_poly.pdbx_strand_id
1 'polypeptide(L)'
;MLLYGTCPKSYSSGKKVLLAATDIAVCTFNDGLINILRIMQVLELDIGYQAYNFCLEANATKIKHAERSLTDEAKKARNSIKSSRKENEEKYLSKKALRSWDSRLMINIYDGSTACRKPL
;
A
#
# COMPACT_ATOMS: atom_id res chain seq x y z
N MET A 1 43.01 -16.42 -19.86
CA MET A 1 42.30 -15.18 -20.26
C MET A 1 42.61 -14.90 -21.72
N LEU A 2 41.80 -15.41 -22.66
CA LEU A 2 41.87 -15.05 -24.08
C LEU A 2 40.49 -15.27 -24.71
N LEU A 3 39.80 -14.19 -25.09
CA LEU A 3 39.02 -14.10 -26.34
C LEU A 3 38.49 -12.66 -26.55
N TYR A 4 39.36 -11.71 -26.90
CA TYR A 4 38.96 -10.36 -27.33
C TYR A 4 39.01 -10.17 -28.86
N GLY A 5 38.99 -11.27 -29.63
CA GLY A 5 39.29 -11.21 -31.08
C GLY A 5 38.23 -11.78 -32.03
N THR A 6 37.26 -12.57 -31.55
CA THR A 6 36.39 -13.37 -32.43
C THR A 6 34.99 -12.81 -32.61
N CYS A 7 34.62 -11.75 -31.90
CA CYS A 7 33.30 -11.12 -32.08
C CYS A 7 33.39 -10.02 -33.15
N PRO A 8 32.66 -10.12 -34.28
CA PRO A 8 32.65 -9.08 -35.29
C PRO A 8 32.09 -7.78 -34.68
N LYS A 9 32.85 -6.68 -34.75
CA LYS A 9 32.37 -5.35 -34.30
C LYS A 9 31.16 -4.82 -35.11
N SER A 10 30.74 -5.57 -36.13
CA SER A 10 29.58 -5.31 -36.99
C SER A 10 28.30 -6.03 -36.57
N TYR A 11 28.32 -6.90 -35.55
CA TYR A 11 27.12 -7.58 -35.07
C TYR A 11 26.35 -6.69 -34.07
N SER A 12 25.44 -5.87 -34.59
CA SER A 12 24.50 -5.11 -33.76
C SER A 12 23.32 -5.99 -33.36
N SER A 13 23.39 -6.61 -32.19
CA SER A 13 22.24 -7.28 -31.55
C SER A 13 21.40 -6.35 -30.69
N GLY A 14 21.78 -5.07 -30.58
CA GLY A 14 21.23 -4.12 -29.60
C GLY A 14 19.71 -4.04 -29.61
N LYS A 15 19.08 -4.02 -30.80
CA LYS A 15 17.62 -4.03 -30.91
C LYS A 15 16.98 -5.30 -30.35
N LYS A 16 17.53 -6.48 -30.69
CA LYS A 16 16.99 -7.77 -30.22
C LYS A 16 17.15 -7.93 -28.70
N VAL A 17 18.33 -7.57 -28.19
CA VAL A 17 18.62 -7.59 -26.75
C VAL A 17 17.73 -6.62 -26.00
N LEU A 18 17.54 -5.40 -26.52
CA LEU A 18 16.67 -4.40 -25.91
C LEU A 18 15.21 -4.85 -25.88
N LEU A 19 14.71 -5.46 -26.96
CA LEU A 19 13.34 -6.00 -27.00
C LEU A 19 13.16 -7.12 -25.98
N ALA A 20 14.07 -8.09 -25.93
CA ALA A 20 14.00 -9.18 -24.94
C ALA A 20 14.07 -8.65 -23.50
N ALA A 21 14.94 -7.67 -23.21
CA ALA A 21 15.01 -7.03 -21.90
C ALA A 21 13.73 -6.28 -21.55
N THR A 22 13.12 -5.62 -22.54
CA THR A 22 11.84 -4.91 -22.38
C THR A 22 10.72 -5.90 -22.09
N ASP A 23 10.63 -7.00 -22.82
CA ASP A 23 9.62 -8.05 -22.63
C ASP A 23 9.74 -8.68 -21.23
N ILE A 24 10.98 -8.95 -20.77
CA ILE A 24 11.24 -9.47 -19.42
C ILE A 24 10.82 -8.45 -18.34
N ALA A 25 11.13 -7.17 -18.54
CA ALA A 25 10.73 -6.11 -17.60
C ALA A 25 9.20 -6.01 -17.49
N VAL A 26 8.49 -5.99 -18.63
CA VAL A 26 7.02 -5.97 -18.67
C VAL A 26 6.44 -7.17 -17.94
N CYS A 27 6.95 -8.38 -18.20
CA CYS A 27 6.50 -9.59 -17.50
C CYS A 27 6.73 -9.50 -15.99
N THR A 28 7.89 -9.00 -15.55
CA THR A 28 8.22 -8.91 -14.12
C THR A 28 7.25 -8.02 -13.34
N PHE A 29 6.88 -6.88 -13.93
CA PHE A 29 5.99 -5.92 -13.27
C PHE A 29 4.51 -6.27 -13.43
N ASN A 30 4.06 -6.55 -14.65
CA ASN A 30 2.63 -6.59 -14.99
C ASN A 30 2.05 -8.01 -14.96
N ASP A 31 2.69 -8.95 -15.66
CA ASP A 31 2.05 -10.24 -15.97
C ASP A 31 2.51 -11.40 -15.08
N GLY A 32 3.62 -11.24 -14.37
CA GLY A 32 4.24 -12.25 -13.54
C GLY A 32 5.32 -13.07 -14.25
N LEU A 33 6.08 -13.82 -13.45
CA LEU A 33 7.29 -14.53 -13.88
C LEU A 33 6.99 -15.73 -14.81
N ILE A 34 5.74 -16.18 -14.88
CA ILE A 34 5.33 -17.26 -15.79
C ILE A 34 5.50 -16.86 -17.26
N ASN A 35 5.27 -15.59 -17.62
CA ASN A 35 5.45 -15.14 -19.00
C ASN A 35 6.92 -15.10 -19.43
N ILE A 36 7.87 -15.03 -18.48
CA ILE A 36 9.30 -15.13 -18.77
C ILE A 36 9.64 -16.53 -19.29
N LEU A 37 8.98 -17.59 -18.78
CA LEU A 37 9.16 -18.95 -19.32
C LEU A 37 8.75 -19.01 -20.80
N ARG A 38 7.71 -18.29 -21.19
CA ARG A 38 7.29 -18.21 -22.60
C ARG A 38 8.32 -17.47 -23.46
N ILE A 39 8.95 -16.42 -22.93
CA ILE A 39 10.07 -15.73 -23.60
C ILE A 39 11.26 -16.68 -23.75
N MET A 40 11.59 -17.46 -22.72
CA MET A 40 12.66 -18.47 -22.77
C MET A 40 12.41 -19.50 -23.89
N GLN A 41 11.16 -19.96 -24.07
CA GLN A 41 10.79 -20.85 -25.19
C GLN A 41 11.00 -20.18 -26.56
N VAL A 42 10.61 -18.92 -26.71
CA VAL A 42 10.80 -18.15 -27.97
C VAL A 42 12.28 -17.94 -28.28
N LEU A 43 13.13 -17.84 -27.25
CA LEU A 43 14.58 -17.76 -27.37
C LEU A 43 15.26 -19.13 -27.50
N GLU A 44 14.48 -20.21 -27.64
CA GLU A 44 14.97 -21.60 -27.74
C GLU A 44 15.85 -22.01 -26.56
N LEU A 45 15.55 -21.49 -25.36
CA LEU A 45 16.21 -21.86 -24.12
C LEU A 45 15.48 -23.04 -23.46
N ASP A 46 16.24 -24.04 -23.03
CA ASP A 46 15.71 -25.16 -22.28
C ASP A 46 15.25 -24.73 -20.89
N ILE A 47 13.98 -25.01 -20.57
CA ILE A 47 13.40 -24.70 -19.26
C ILE A 47 13.59 -25.91 -18.36
N GLY A 48 14.46 -25.75 -17.37
CA GLY A 48 14.60 -26.73 -16.30
C GLY A 48 13.37 -26.77 -15.37
N TYR A 49 13.08 -27.95 -14.84
CA TYR A 49 12.01 -28.18 -13.86
C TYR A 49 12.06 -27.22 -12.66
N GLN A 50 13.27 -26.93 -12.17
CA GLN A 50 13.49 -26.02 -11.04
C GLN A 50 13.09 -24.57 -11.39
N ALA A 51 13.41 -24.11 -12.60
CA ALA A 51 13.05 -22.77 -13.06
C ALA A 51 11.53 -22.62 -13.20
N TYR A 52 10.86 -23.67 -13.71
CA TYR A 52 9.41 -23.71 -13.82
C TYR A 52 8.73 -23.61 -12.44
N ASN A 53 9.14 -24.46 -11.49
CA ASN A 53 8.58 -24.45 -10.14
C ASN A 53 8.84 -23.15 -9.39
N PHE A 54 10.05 -22.60 -9.52
CA PHE A 54 10.38 -21.30 -8.96
C PHE A 54 9.43 -20.21 -9.46
N CYS A 55 9.18 -20.15 -10.78
CA CYS A 55 8.28 -19.15 -11.35
C CYS A 55 6.84 -19.31 -10.85
N LEU A 56 6.35 -20.54 -10.66
CA LEU A 56 5.04 -20.81 -10.08
C LEU A 56 4.94 -20.34 -8.63
N GLU A 57 5.89 -20.73 -7.78
CA GLU A 57 5.91 -20.38 -6.36
C GLU A 57 6.06 -18.87 -6.14
N ALA A 58 6.97 -18.24 -6.88
CA ALA A 58 7.20 -16.81 -6.80
C ALA A 58 5.96 -16.02 -7.26
N ASN A 59 5.27 -16.49 -8.31
CA ASN A 59 4.04 -15.85 -8.76
C ASN A 59 2.89 -16.00 -7.74
N ALA A 60 2.71 -17.19 -7.18
CA ALA A 60 1.72 -17.42 -6.12
C ALA A 60 1.99 -16.54 -4.88
N THR A 61 3.26 -16.43 -4.50
CA THR A 61 3.71 -15.57 -3.41
C THR A 61 3.41 -14.10 -3.70
N LYS A 62 3.69 -13.62 -4.92
CA LYS A 62 3.36 -12.25 -5.35
C LYS A 62 1.86 -11.94 -5.24
N ILE A 63 0.99 -12.83 -5.72
CA ILE A 63 -0.47 -12.68 -5.63
C ILE A 63 -0.90 -12.58 -4.16
N LYS A 64 -0.43 -13.51 -3.31
CA LYS A 64 -0.76 -13.53 -1.88
C LYS A 64 -0.33 -12.24 -1.16
N HIS A 65 0.84 -11.68 -1.51
CA HIS A 65 1.28 -10.41 -0.95
C HIS A 65 0.41 -9.24 -1.40
N ALA A 66 0.00 -9.19 -2.66
CA ALA A 66 -0.89 -8.16 -3.17
C ALA A 66 -2.26 -8.20 -2.46
N GLU A 67 -2.86 -9.38 -2.34
CA GLU A 67 -4.12 -9.57 -1.61
C GLU A 67 -4.03 -9.14 -0.14
N ARG A 68 -2.91 -9.47 0.51
CA ARG A 68 -2.64 -9.04 1.89
C ARG A 68 -2.52 -7.52 2.00
N SER A 69 -1.80 -6.86 1.09
CA SER A 69 -1.67 -5.40 1.08
C SER A 69 -3.01 -4.71 0.93
N LEU A 70 -3.85 -5.17 -0.02
CA LEU A 70 -5.20 -4.67 -0.22
C LEU A 70 -6.06 -4.82 1.05
N THR A 71 -5.93 -5.94 1.73
CA THR A 71 -6.65 -6.21 2.99
C THR A 71 -6.18 -5.30 4.12
N ASP A 72 -4.87 -5.08 4.26
CA ASP A 72 -4.29 -4.24 5.29
C ASP A 72 -4.63 -2.76 5.07
N GLU A 73 -4.62 -2.29 3.82
CA GLU A 73 -5.07 -0.95 3.44
C GLU A 73 -6.56 -0.75 3.75
N ALA A 74 -7.42 -1.71 3.38
CA ALA A 74 -8.84 -1.67 3.71
C ALA A 74 -9.06 -1.64 5.24
N LYS A 75 -8.27 -2.42 5.99
CA LYS A 75 -8.32 -2.41 7.45
C LYS A 75 -7.90 -1.06 8.03
N LYS A 76 -6.83 -0.45 7.53
CA LYS A 76 -6.39 0.89 7.93
C LYS A 76 -7.46 1.94 7.65
N ALA A 77 -8.07 1.92 6.46
CA ALA A 77 -9.15 2.82 6.09
C ALA A 77 -10.36 2.69 7.03
N ARG A 78 -10.81 1.47 7.29
CA ARG A 78 -11.92 1.21 8.23
C ARG A 78 -11.61 1.71 9.64
N ASN A 79 -10.40 1.45 10.14
CA ASN A 79 -9.98 1.89 11.47
C ASN A 79 -9.92 3.43 11.57
N SER A 80 -9.41 4.10 10.53
CA SER A 80 -9.37 5.57 10.45
C SER A 80 -10.77 6.20 10.46
N ILE A 81 -11.71 5.61 9.70
CA ILE A 81 -13.12 6.06 9.72
C ILE A 81 -13.71 5.87 11.11
N LYS A 82 -13.48 4.71 11.75
CA LYS A 82 -14.00 4.43 13.09
C LYS A 82 -13.42 5.38 14.14
N SER A 83 -12.11 5.66 14.10
CA SER A 83 -11.47 6.57 15.05
C SER A 83 -11.98 8.00 14.88
N SER A 84 -12.14 8.48 13.65
CA SER A 84 -12.67 9.83 13.38
C SER A 84 -14.11 10.01 13.88
N ARG A 85 -14.95 8.98 13.75
CA ARG A 85 -16.32 8.99 14.31
C ARG A 85 -16.30 9.08 15.83
N LYS A 86 -15.48 8.26 16.49
CA LYS A 86 -15.35 8.27 17.95
C LYS A 86 -14.86 9.64 18.46
N GLU A 87 -13.84 10.21 17.82
CA GLU A 87 -13.33 11.54 18.18
C GLU A 87 -14.39 12.63 18.01
N ASN A 88 -15.20 12.56 16.94
CA ASN A 88 -16.30 13.49 16.72
C ASN A 88 -17.41 13.35 17.77
N GLU A 89 -17.73 12.13 18.20
CA GLU A 89 -18.69 11.87 19.28
C GLU A 89 -18.18 12.42 20.62
N GLU A 90 -16.91 12.19 20.96
CA GLU A 90 -16.28 12.73 22.18
C GLU A 90 -16.28 14.27 22.17
N LYS A 91 -15.94 14.90 21.03
CA LYS A 91 -16.03 16.36 20.86
C LYS A 91 -17.45 16.87 21.00
N TYR A 92 -18.44 16.16 20.46
CA TYR A 92 -19.85 16.53 20.57
C TYR A 92 -20.33 16.47 22.04
N LEU A 93 -20.01 15.39 22.75
CA LEU A 93 -20.36 15.22 24.16
C LEU A 93 -19.70 16.29 25.04
N SER A 94 -18.42 16.59 24.80
CA SER A 94 -17.68 17.65 25.50
C SER A 94 -18.35 19.03 25.29
N LYS A 95 -18.67 19.39 24.04
CA LYS A 95 -19.37 20.65 23.73
C LYS A 95 -20.77 20.71 24.36
N LYS A 96 -21.49 19.59 24.38
CA LYS A 96 -22.82 19.50 25.00
C LYS A 96 -22.74 19.66 26.52
N ALA A 97 -21.73 19.05 27.15
CA ALA A 97 -21.47 19.21 28.57
C ALA A 97 -21.18 20.69 28.89
N LEU A 98 -20.24 21.33 28.19
CA LEU A 98 -19.93 22.75 28.38
C LEU A 98 -21.17 23.65 28.30
N ARG A 99 -22.02 23.49 27.28
CA ARG A 99 -23.28 24.25 27.17
C ARG A 99 -24.24 24.00 28.34
N SER A 100 -24.27 22.78 28.85
CA SER A 100 -25.07 22.41 30.02
C SER A 100 -24.54 23.07 31.29
N TRP A 101 -23.22 23.08 31.48
CA TRP A 101 -22.57 23.77 32.60
C TRP A 101 -22.78 25.28 32.55
N ASP A 102 -22.64 25.90 31.38
CA ASP A 102 -22.92 27.34 31.19
C ASP A 102 -24.39 27.67 31.49
N SER A 103 -25.32 26.85 31.02
CA SER A 103 -26.75 27.03 31.29
C SER A 103 -27.05 26.88 32.79
N ARG A 104 -26.44 25.91 33.46
CA ARG A 104 -26.60 25.69 34.90
C ARG A 104 -25.94 26.81 35.73
N LEU A 105 -24.79 27.32 35.30
CA LEU A 105 -24.15 28.50 35.89
C LEU A 105 -25.04 29.73 35.74
N MET A 106 -25.63 29.96 34.57
CA MET A 106 -26.58 31.06 34.36
C MET A 106 -27.80 30.92 35.27
N ILE A 107 -28.41 29.73 35.36
CA ILE A 107 -29.52 29.47 36.29
C ILE A 107 -29.07 29.82 37.71
N ASN A 108 -27.94 29.27 38.18
CA ASN A 108 -27.32 29.51 39.49
C ASN A 108 -26.99 30.99 39.81
N ILE A 109 -26.81 31.82 38.77
CA ILE A 109 -26.59 33.28 38.90
C ILE A 109 -27.92 34.02 39.00
N TYR A 110 -28.95 33.58 38.26
CA TYR A 110 -30.29 34.18 38.27
C TYR A 110 -31.06 33.86 39.55
N ASP A 111 -31.05 32.60 39.99
CA ASP A 111 -31.60 32.17 41.29
C ASP A 111 -30.69 32.63 42.46
N GLY A 112 -29.42 32.93 42.19
CA GLY A 112 -28.42 33.55 43.07
C GLY A 112 -28.58 35.06 43.35
N SER A 113 -29.75 35.65 43.09
CA SER A 113 -30.11 37.01 43.58
C SER A 113 -30.19 37.13 45.12
N THR A 114 -29.71 36.13 45.87
CA THR A 114 -29.29 36.30 47.26
C THR A 114 -27.97 35.57 47.53
N ALA A 115 -26.84 36.21 47.18
CA ALA A 115 -25.82 36.63 48.15
C ALA A 115 -24.43 36.73 47.50
N CYS A 116 -23.89 37.95 47.52
CA CYS A 116 -22.47 38.24 47.41
C CYS A 116 -21.58 37.22 48.15
N ARG A 117 -20.56 36.70 47.47
CA ARG A 117 -19.18 36.68 47.99
C ARG A 117 -18.19 36.44 46.84
N LYS A 118 -17.44 37.48 46.49
CA LYS A 118 -16.16 37.34 45.77
C LYS A 118 -15.09 36.93 46.80
N PRO A 119 -14.23 35.93 46.53
CA PRO A 119 -13.01 35.77 47.30
C PRO A 119 -11.89 36.68 46.77
N LEU A 120 -11.10 37.17 47.72
CA LEU A 120 -9.79 37.83 47.56
C LEU A 120 -8.75 36.88 46.94
#